data_AF-E6UIS2-F1
#
_entry.id   AF-E6UIS2-F1
#
_cell.length_a   1.000
_cell.length_b   1.000
_cell.length_c   1.000
_cell.angle_alpha   90.00
_cell.angle_beta   90.00
_cell.angle_gamma   90.00
#
_symmetry.space_group_name_H-M   'P 1'
#
loop_
_entity.id
_entity.type
_entity.pdbx_description
1 polymer ?
#
loop_
_entity_poly.entity_id
_entity_poly.type
_entity_poly.pdbx_seq_one_letter_code
_entity_poly.pdbx_strand_id
1 'polypeptide(L)'
;MLVRNLPIWTVVIIEFILAYTLEITVGSPMSFKLACKVFDPRETHPVLFETAIICATVGIMCPAMSFLAAFLYYPYYAGFNIFTLLANWIKLVCFNFPFAFFSQLFFIQPFIRTCFKAVFRRKAETTQTVNA
;
A
#
# COMPACT_ATOMS: atom_id res chain seq x y z
N MET A 1 -5.47 -0.71 30.38
CA MET A 1 -4.32 -1.23 31.15
C MET A 1 -3.37 -2.12 30.32
N LEU A 2 -3.76 -2.60 29.13
CA LEU A 2 -2.98 -3.55 28.32
C LEU A 2 -1.76 -2.93 27.58
N VAL A 3 -1.72 -1.60 27.41
CA VAL A 3 -0.67 -0.89 26.64
C VAL A 3 0.50 -0.40 27.51
N ARG A 4 0.43 -0.49 28.85
CA ARG A 4 1.47 0.11 29.73
C ARG A 4 2.75 -0.69 29.89
N ASN A 5 2.70 -2.02 29.65
CA ASN A 5 3.80 -2.94 29.98
C ASN A 5 4.30 -3.76 28.79
N LEU A 6 3.79 -3.53 27.57
CA LEU A 6 4.31 -4.18 26.38
C LEU A 6 5.42 -3.31 25.78
N PRO A 7 6.60 -3.89 25.47
CA PRO A 7 7.64 -3.14 24.77
C PRO A 7 7.10 -2.67 23.42
N ILE A 8 7.51 -1.47 22.98
CA ILE A 8 7.10 -0.88 21.70
C ILE A 8 7.22 -1.90 20.54
N TRP A 9 8.24 -2.75 20.61
CA TRP A 9 8.50 -3.84 19.67
C TRP A 9 7.36 -4.84 19.54
N THR A 10 6.67 -5.21 20.63
CA THR A 10 5.53 -6.12 20.58
C THR A 10 4.33 -5.47 19.91
N VAL A 11 4.10 -4.18 20.14
CA VAL A 11 3.00 -3.44 19.48
C VAL A 11 3.24 -3.37 17.97
N VAL A 12 4.47 -3.06 17.56
CA VAL A 12 4.86 -3.01 16.15
C VAL A 12 4.72 -4.38 15.48
N ILE A 13 5.09 -5.47 16.16
CA ILE A 13 4.94 -6.84 15.61
C ILE A 13 3.45 -7.19 15.44
N ILE A 14 2.60 -6.88 16.43
CA ILE A 14 1.16 -7.13 16.34
C ILE A 14 0.53 -6.32 15.21
N GLU A 15 0.91 -5.04 15.08
CA GLU A 15 0.49 -4.17 13.99
C GLU A 15 0.88 -4.75 12.64
N PHE A 16 2.12 -5.24 12.49
CA PHE A 16 2.62 -5.87 11.26
C PHE A 16 1.83 -7.13 10.88
N ILE A 17 1.51 -7.98 11.85
CA ILE A 17 0.74 -9.20 11.62
C ILE A 17 -0.69 -8.86 11.17
N LEU A 18 -1.33 -7.90 11.84
CA LEU A 18 -2.68 -7.44 11.48
C LEU A 18 -2.69 -6.79 10.09
N ALA A 19 -1.71 -5.94 9.81
CA ALA A 19 -1.50 -5.31 8.51
C ALA A 19 -1.36 -6.33 7.39
N TYR A 20 -0.46 -7.31 7.57
CA TYR A 20 -0.23 -8.37 6.59
C TYR A 20 -1.48 -9.22 6.35
N THR A 21 -2.23 -9.51 7.42
CA THR A 21 -3.51 -10.23 7.33
C THR A 21 -4.54 -9.43 6.54
N LEU A 22 -4.67 -8.12 6.81
CA LEU A 22 -5.54 -7.22 6.03
C LEU A 22 -5.10 -7.11 4.57
N GLU A 23 -3.80 -7.14 4.30
CA GLU A 23 -3.27 -7.12 2.94
C GLU A 23 -3.68 -8.35 2.13
N ILE A 24 -3.53 -9.53 2.70
CA ILE A 24 -3.90 -10.77 2.02
C ILE A 24 -5.43 -10.87 1.86
N THR A 25 -6.19 -10.49 2.89
CA THR A 25 -7.65 -10.69 2.91
C THR A 25 -8.44 -9.61 2.18
N VAL A 26 -7.99 -8.36 2.23
CA VAL A 26 -8.69 -7.21 1.64
C VAL A 26 -7.87 -6.64 0.49
N GLY A 27 -6.58 -6.37 0.69
CA GLY A 27 -5.72 -5.76 -0.32
C GLY A 27 -5.70 -6.52 -1.64
N SER A 28 -5.29 -7.78 -1.60
CA SER A 28 -5.12 -8.62 -2.78
C SER A 28 -6.44 -8.85 -3.55
N PRO A 29 -7.55 -9.30 -2.93
CA PRO A 29 -8.78 -9.56 -3.68
C PRO A 29 -9.56 -8.29 -4.06
N MET A 30 -9.50 -7.22 -3.24
CA MET A 30 -10.27 -6.00 -3.50
C MET A 30 -9.63 -5.16 -4.61
N SER A 31 -8.30 -5.07 -4.63
CA SER A 31 -7.58 -4.35 -5.69
C SER A 31 -7.77 -5.03 -7.05
N PHE A 32 -7.73 -6.37 -7.10
CA PHE A 32 -8.02 -7.13 -8.32
C PHE A 32 -9.47 -6.95 -8.78
N LYS A 33 -10.45 -7.03 -7.87
CA LYS A 33 -11.86 -6.79 -8.19
C LYS A 33 -12.12 -5.37 -8.69
N LEU A 34 -11.51 -4.37 -8.06
CA LEU A 34 -11.63 -2.97 -8.48
C LEU A 34 -11.00 -2.74 -9.85
N ALA A 35 -9.83 -3.31 -10.11
CA ALA A 35 -9.18 -3.18 -11.41
C ALA A 35 -9.97 -3.87 -12.52
N CYS A 36 -10.49 -5.09 -12.29
CA CYS A 36 -11.37 -5.76 -13.25
C CYS A 36 -12.70 -5.05 -13.47
N LYS A 37 -13.15 -4.21 -12.53
CA LYS A 37 -14.40 -3.43 -12.65
C LYS A 37 -14.19 -2.10 -13.36
N VAL A 38 -13.01 -1.49 -13.22
CA VAL A 38 -12.67 -0.20 -13.82
C VAL A 38 -12.09 -0.37 -15.23
N PHE A 39 -11.40 -1.47 -15.49
CA PHE A 39 -10.75 -1.75 -16.77
C PHE A 39 -11.18 -3.11 -17.31
N ASP A 40 -11.63 -3.10 -18.57
CA ASP A 40 -11.90 -4.34 -19.29
C ASP A 40 -10.54 -4.99 -19.65
N PRO A 41 -10.22 -6.20 -19.14
CA PRO A 41 -8.94 -6.84 -19.37
C PRO A 41 -8.68 -7.20 -20.84
N ARG A 42 -9.70 -7.03 -21.71
CA ARG A 42 -9.63 -7.30 -23.16
C ARG A 42 -9.23 -6.10 -24.01
N GLU A 43 -9.46 -4.87 -23.53
CA GLU A 43 -9.27 -3.63 -24.30
C GLU A 43 -8.15 -2.75 -23.72
N THR A 44 -7.73 -2.98 -22.48
CA THR A 44 -6.83 -2.07 -21.77
C THR A 44 -5.37 -2.51 -21.84
N HIS A 45 -4.46 -1.58 -22.14
CA HIS A 45 -3.02 -1.82 -22.09
C HIS A 45 -2.61 -2.34 -20.70
N PRO A 46 -1.88 -3.48 -20.58
CA PRO A 46 -1.57 -4.13 -19.29
C PRO A 46 -0.95 -3.20 -18.24
N VAL A 47 -0.20 -2.21 -18.73
CA VAL A 47 0.47 -1.18 -17.94
C VAL A 47 -0.53 -0.28 -17.19
N LEU A 48 -1.66 0.08 -17.81
CA LEU A 48 -2.69 0.89 -17.15
C LEU A 48 -3.46 0.06 -16.12
N PHE A 49 -3.67 -1.22 -16.40
CA PHE A 49 -4.32 -2.16 -15.49
C PHE A 49 -3.49 -2.36 -14.20
N GLU A 50 -2.19 -2.61 -14.32
CA GLU A 50 -1.29 -2.73 -13.16
C GLU A 50 -1.25 -1.44 -12.34
N THR A 51 -1.18 -0.29 -13.02
CA THR A 51 -1.19 1.03 -12.37
C THR A 51 -2.48 1.22 -11.56
N ALA A 52 -3.62 0.83 -12.10
CA ALA A 52 -4.92 0.92 -11.43
C ALA A 52 -5.01 0.03 -10.18
N ILE A 53 -4.52 -1.21 -10.26
CA ILE A 53 -4.43 -2.12 -9.11
C ILE A 53 -3.59 -1.48 -8.01
N ILE A 54 -2.39 -1.00 -8.34
CA ILE A 54 -1.46 -0.40 -7.37
C ILE A 54 -2.10 0.82 -6.70
N CYS A 55 -2.72 1.71 -7.48
CA CYS A 55 -3.42 2.88 -6.97
C CYS A 55 -4.59 2.49 -6.05
N ALA A 56 -5.38 1.48 -6.41
CA ALA A 56 -6.46 0.96 -5.58
C ALA A 56 -5.93 0.34 -4.28
N THR A 57 -4.83 -0.41 -4.33
CA THR A 57 -4.18 -1.00 -3.15
C THR A 57 -3.66 0.06 -2.20
N VAL A 58 -2.93 1.08 -2.69
CA VAL A 58 -2.46 2.19 -1.84
C VAL A 58 -3.64 2.97 -1.24
N GLY A 59 -4.69 3.17 -2.05
CA GLY A 59 -5.99 3.73 -1.64
C GLY A 59 -6.65 3.02 -0.47
N ILE A 60 -6.53 1.69 -0.38
CA ILE A 60 -7.15 0.87 0.66
C ILE A 60 -6.19 0.66 1.84
N MET A 61 -4.90 0.48 1.57
CA MET A 61 -3.88 0.19 2.59
C MET A 61 -3.55 1.40 3.46
N CYS A 62 -3.36 2.59 2.88
CA CYS A 62 -3.08 3.79 3.65
C CYS A 62 -4.14 4.07 4.74
N PRO A 63 -5.45 4.05 4.44
CA PRO A 63 -6.46 4.25 5.48
C PRO A 63 -6.57 3.09 6.47
N ALA A 64 -6.37 1.84 6.03
CA ALA A 64 -6.39 0.68 6.93
C ALA A 64 -5.23 0.71 7.95
N MET A 65 -4.01 1.00 7.49
CA MET A 65 -2.81 1.12 8.33
C MET A 65 -2.89 2.32 9.27
N SER A 66 -3.33 3.46 8.75
CA SER A 66 -3.52 4.66 9.58
C SER A 66 -4.60 4.46 10.65
N PHE A 67 -5.60 3.62 10.37
CA PHE A 67 -6.65 3.28 11.33
C PHE A 67 -6.12 2.37 12.45
N LEU A 68 -5.35 1.35 12.10
CA LEU A 68 -4.67 0.49 13.07
C LEU A 68 -3.74 1.30 13.98
N ALA A 69 -2.94 2.20 13.42
CA ALA A 69 -2.07 3.09 14.19
C ALA A 69 -2.89 4.02 15.11
N ALA A 70 -3.95 4.65 14.61
CA ALA A 70 -4.82 5.51 15.42
C ALA A 70 -5.49 4.73 16.58
N PHE A 71 -5.77 3.44 16.38
CA PHE A 71 -6.36 2.57 17.39
C PHE A 71 -5.33 2.07 18.43
N LEU A 72 -4.15 1.63 17.99
CA LEU A 72 -3.08 1.12 18.86
C LEU A 72 -2.41 2.21 19.71
N TYR A 73 -2.22 3.40 19.15
CA TYR A 73 -1.59 4.53 19.85
C TYR A 73 -2.58 5.42 20.61
N TYR A 74 -3.87 5.04 20.69
CA TYR A 74 -4.87 5.84 21.40
C TYR A 74 -4.59 5.89 22.91
N PRO A 75 -4.54 7.08 23.55
CA PRO A 75 -4.37 7.19 24.99
C PRO A 75 -5.66 6.78 25.71
N TYR A 76 -5.81 5.49 26.00
CA TYR A 76 -6.95 4.90 26.72
C TYR A 76 -7.13 5.40 28.17
N TYR A 77 -6.26 6.28 28.65
CA TYR A 77 -6.28 6.82 30.02
C TYR A 77 -7.13 8.10 30.18
N ALA A 78 -7.48 8.80 29.09
CA ALA A 78 -8.14 10.11 29.14
C ALA A 78 -9.66 10.10 28.88
N GLY A 79 -10.29 8.92 28.84
CA GLY A 79 -11.67 8.76 28.40
C GLY A 79 -11.76 8.34 26.93
N PHE A 80 -12.49 7.26 26.67
CA PHE A 80 -12.64 6.71 25.33
C PHE A 80 -13.60 7.59 24.52
N ASN A 81 -13.04 8.39 23.60
CA ASN A 81 -13.81 9.23 22.68
C ASN A 81 -13.57 8.74 21.26
N ILE A 82 -14.56 8.03 20.70
CA ILE A 82 -14.53 7.53 19.33
C ILE A 82 -14.26 8.66 18.32
N PHE A 83 -14.76 9.87 18.62
CA PHE A 83 -14.59 11.06 17.79
C PHE A 83 -13.14 11.52 17.72
N THR A 84 -12.37 11.44 18.81
CA THR A 84 -10.95 11.82 18.83
C THR A 84 -10.09 10.81 18.06
N LEU A 85 -10.43 9.52 18.15
CA LEU A 85 -9.79 8.47 17.35
C LEU A 85 -10.07 8.66 15.86
N LEU A 86 -11.33 8.92 15.50
CA LEU A 86 -11.73 9.17 14.11
C LEU A 86 -11.08 10.44 13.56
N ALA A 87 -11.00 11.51 14.36
CA ALA A 87 -10.34 12.76 13.97
C ALA A 87 -8.84 12.56 13.72
N ASN A 88 -8.14 11.83 14.58
CA ASN A 88 -6.74 11.49 14.37
C ASN A 88 -6.56 10.61 13.14
N TRP A 89 -7.40 9.59 12.95
CA TRP A 89 -7.37 8.74 11.76
C TRP A 89 -7.53 9.56 10.48
N ILE A 90 -8.58 10.39 10.37
CA ILE A 90 -8.80 11.23 9.18
C ILE A 90 -7.62 12.17 8.95
N LYS A 91 -7.06 12.76 10.02
CA LYS A 91 -5.87 13.60 9.92
C LYS A 91 -4.68 12.82 9.34
N LEU A 92 -4.37 11.64 9.89
CA LEU A 92 -3.28 10.78 9.38
C LEU A 92 -3.51 10.38 7.93
N VAL A 93 -4.73 9.99 7.57
CA VAL A 93 -5.09 9.65 6.19
C VAL A 93 -4.91 10.87 5.28
N CYS A 94 -5.47 12.02 5.60
CA CYS A 94 -5.36 13.22 4.77
C CYS A 94 -3.91 13.71 4.59
N PHE A 95 -3.02 13.51 5.55
CA PHE A 95 -1.61 13.89 5.42
C PHE A 95 -0.78 12.84 4.67
N ASN A 96 -0.94 11.55 5.01
CA ASN A 96 -0.07 10.49 4.50
C ASN A 96 -0.54 9.94 3.15
N PHE A 97 -1.86 9.84 2.94
CA PHE A 97 -2.44 9.27 1.73
C PHE A 97 -2.04 10.01 0.44
N PRO A 98 -2.22 11.34 0.30
CA PRO A 98 -1.87 12.00 -0.95
C PRO A 98 -0.38 11.89 -1.26
N PHE A 99 0.48 12.02 -0.25
CA PHE A 99 1.92 11.88 -0.43
C PHE A 99 2.31 10.48 -0.91
N ALA A 100 1.80 9.42 -0.26
CA ALA A 100 2.05 8.04 -0.66
C ALA A 100 1.48 7.74 -2.07
N PHE A 101 0.28 8.23 -2.36
CA PHE A 101 -0.37 8.05 -3.65
C PHE A 101 0.41 8.70 -4.80
N PHE A 102 0.80 9.97 -4.64
CA PHE A 102 1.55 10.69 -5.66
C PHE A 102 2.97 10.15 -5.84
N SER A 103 3.65 9.78 -4.76
CA SER A 103 4.97 9.15 -4.86
C SER A 103 4.90 7.80 -5.57
N GLN A 104 3.87 6.99 -5.31
CA GLN A 104 3.64 5.73 -6.02
C GLN A 104 3.37 5.94 -7.52
N LEU A 105 2.50 6.90 -7.87
CA LEU A 105 2.10 7.16 -9.25
C LEU A 105 3.23 7.77 -10.08
N PHE A 106 3.89 8.80 -9.57
CA PHE A 106 4.84 9.61 -10.34
C PHE A 106 6.30 9.18 -10.21
N PHE A 107 6.70 8.50 -9.14
CA PHE A 107 8.09 8.08 -8.95
C PHE A 107 8.25 6.58 -9.13
N ILE A 108 7.52 5.78 -8.34
CA ILE A 108 7.76 4.34 -8.25
C ILE A 108 7.41 3.63 -9.56
N GLN A 109 6.28 3.97 -10.18
CA GLN A 109 5.91 3.39 -11.48
C GLN A 109 6.91 3.67 -12.61
N PRO A 110 7.30 4.92 -12.93
CA PRO A 110 8.30 5.17 -13.97
C PRO A 110 9.70 4.67 -13.60
N PHE A 111 10.05 4.65 -12.31
CA PHE A 111 11.32 4.10 -11.84
C PHE A 111 11.40 2.59 -12.08
N ILE A 112 10.40 1.82 -11.62
CA ILE A 112 10.33 0.36 -11.85
C ILE A 112 10.41 0.05 -13.35
N ARG A 113 9.71 0.83 -14.18
CA ARG A 113 9.76 0.67 -15.65
C ARG A 113 11.15 0.91 -16.21
N THR A 114 11.82 1.98 -15.78
CA THR A 114 13.20 2.28 -16.18
C THR A 114 14.16 1.18 -15.74
N CYS A 115 14.04 0.70 -14.50
CA CYS A 115 14.84 -0.39 -13.96
C CYS A 115 14.62 -1.70 -14.74
N PHE A 116 13.37 -2.08 -14.98
CA PHE A 116 13.04 -3.30 -15.74
C PHE A 116 13.57 -3.20 -17.17
N LYS A 117 13.39 -2.06 -17.84
CA LYS A 117 13.94 -1.80 -19.17
C LYS A 117 15.47 -1.85 -19.16
N ALA A 118 16.14 -1.28 -18.16
CA ALA A 118 17.60 -1.30 -18.07
C ALA A 118 18.17 -2.70 -17.83
N VAL A 119 17.52 -3.50 -16.97
CA VAL A 119 17.93 -4.88 -16.64
C VAL A 119 17.65 -5.82 -17.81
N PHE A 120 16.47 -5.75 -18.44
CA PHE A 120 16.10 -6.66 -19.53
C PHE A 120 16.67 -6.27 -20.90
N ARG A 121 16.93 -4.97 -21.18
CA ARG A 121 17.59 -4.54 -22.42
C ARG A 121 19.02 -5.10 -22.53
N ARG A 122 19.74 -5.21 -21.41
CA ARG A 122 21.07 -5.83 -21.36
C ARG A 122 21.06 -7.32 -21.72
N LYS A 123 19.98 -8.04 -21.40
CA LYS A 123 19.84 -9.46 -21.78
C LYS A 123 19.63 -9.65 -23.28
N ALA A 124 18.92 -8.74 -23.96
CA ALA A 124 18.69 -8.82 -25.40
C ALA A 124 19.99 -8.60 -26.21
N GLU A 125 20.86 -7.67 -25.78
CA GLU A 125 22.15 -7.40 -26.43
C GLU A 125 23.18 -8.53 -26.24
N THR A 126 23.12 -9.24 -25.10
CA THR A 126 24.03 -10.37 -24.81
C THR A 126 23.64 -11.63 -25.62
N THR A 127 22.36 -11.86 -25.89
CA THR A 127 21.93 -13.03 -26.70
C THR A 127 22.24 -12.87 -28.19
N GLN A 128 22.31 -11.64 -28.71
CA GLN A 128 22.70 -11.42 -30.11
C GLN A 128 24.21 -11.55 -30.37
N THR A 129 25.05 -11.37 -29.34
CA THR A 129 26.51 -11.48 -29.46
C THR A 129 27.05 -12.90 -29.23
N VAL A 130 26.24 -13.82 -28.70
CA VAL A 130 26.57 -15.25 -28.56
C VAL A 130 26.10 -16.07 -29.77
N ASN A 131 25.16 -15.54 -30.56
CA ASN A 131 24.60 -16.19 -31.76
C ASN A 131 25.12 -15.61 -33.09
N ALA A 132 26.10 -14.70 -33.05
CA ALA A 132 26.79 -14.13 -34.21
C ALA A 132 28.27 -14.55 -34.17
#